data_AF-A0A4E0RNF8-F1
#
_entry.id   AF-A0A4E0RNF8-F1
#
_cell.length_a   1.000
_cell.length_b   1.000
_cell.length_c   1.000
_cell.angle_alpha   90.00
_cell.angle_beta   90.00
_cell.angle_gamma   90.00
#
_symmetry.space_group_name_H-M   'P 1'
#
loop_
_entity.id
_entity.type
_entity.pdbx_description
1 polymer ?
#
loop_
_entity_poly.entity_id
_entity_poly.type
_entity_poly.pdbx_seq_one_letter_code
_entity_poly.pdbx_strand_id
1 'polypeptide(L)'
;MNLDFTFLIVLLAINASYCAQQQHLFNVDCNRAMRKIVGVCYDWAAGSQRCKVPKNSAVDVVTKLCKKCGNCQRYAHKCLYKNYSLSPTNQCSAAQQMVRQLKRMYNW
;
A
#
# COMPACT_ATOMS: atom_id res chain seq x y z
N MET A 1 -21.43 -8.00 45.56
CA MET A 1 -20.21 -8.38 44.82
C MET A 1 -20.52 -8.28 43.33
N ASN A 2 -20.41 -7.09 42.72
CA ASN A 2 -20.66 -6.87 41.28
C ASN A 2 -19.82 -5.73 40.68
N LEU A 3 -19.08 -4.96 41.49
CA LEU A 3 -18.29 -3.82 41.03
C LEU A 3 -17.01 -4.23 40.27
N ASP A 4 -16.36 -5.34 40.65
CA ASP A 4 -15.10 -5.80 40.03
C ASP A 4 -15.27 -6.24 38.57
N PHE A 5 -16.38 -6.91 38.25
CA PHE A 5 -16.66 -7.37 36.89
C PHE A 5 -16.91 -6.20 35.93
N THR A 6 -17.66 -5.18 36.37
CA THR A 6 -17.88 -3.97 35.57
C THR A 6 -16.59 -3.19 35.33
N PHE A 7 -15.67 -3.14 36.31
CA PHE A 7 -14.39 -2.44 36.16
C PHE A 7 -13.47 -3.13 35.13
N LEU A 8 -13.43 -4.47 35.14
CA LEU A 8 -12.70 -5.27 34.15
C LEU A 8 -13.25 -5.10 32.73
N ILE A 9 -14.58 -5.04 32.57
CA ILE A 9 -15.23 -4.82 31.26
C ILE A 9 -14.89 -3.43 30.71
N VAL A 10 -14.90 -2.39 31.56
CA VAL A 10 -14.55 -1.02 31.15
C VAL A 10 -13.08 -0.94 30.72
N LEU A 11 -12.15 -1.56 31.45
CA LEU A 11 -10.73 -1.59 31.07
C LEU A 11 -10.48 -2.34 29.75
N LEU A 12 -11.16 -3.48 29.53
CA LEU A 12 -11.11 -4.21 28.26
C LEU A 12 -11.66 -3.37 27.09
N ALA A 13 -12.76 -2.65 27.31
CA ALA A 13 -13.36 -1.79 26.31
C ALA A 13 -12.43 -0.61 25.93
N ILE A 14 -11.76 0.02 26.90
CA ILE A 14 -10.81 1.11 26.65
C ILE A 14 -9.61 0.60 25.84
N ASN A 15 -9.03 -0.55 26.21
CA ASN A 15 -7.91 -1.15 25.48
C ASN A 15 -8.29 -1.55 24.05
N ALA A 16 -9.48 -2.11 23.84
CA ALA A 16 -9.98 -2.44 22.50
C ALA A 16 -10.19 -1.19 21.63
N SER A 17 -10.74 -0.12 22.22
CA SER A 17 -10.96 1.16 21.55
C SER A 17 -9.63 1.81 21.12
N TYR A 18 -8.64 1.78 22.00
CA TYR A 18 -7.31 2.33 21.73
C TYR A 18 -6.58 1.55 20.63
N CYS A 19 -6.65 0.21 20.67
CA CYS A 19 -6.11 -0.64 19.61
C CYS A 19 -6.77 -0.37 18.25
N ALA A 20 -8.11 -0.24 18.21
CA ALA A 20 -8.83 0.04 16.97
C ALA A 20 -8.45 1.43 16.40
N GLN A 21 -8.29 2.43 17.26
CA GLN A 21 -7.87 3.77 16.85
C GLN A 21 -6.43 3.78 16.31
N GLN A 22 -5.49 3.11 16.99
CA GLN A 22 -4.12 2.97 16.50
C GLN A 22 -4.05 2.22 15.16
N GLN A 23 -4.84 1.15 14.99
CA GLN A 23 -4.95 0.45 13.71
C GLN A 23 -5.50 1.35 12.60
N HIS A 24 -6.49 2.19 12.89
CA HIS A 24 -7.03 3.13 11.91
C HIS A 24 -5.98 4.17 11.49
N LEU A 25 -5.29 4.82 12.43
CA LEU A 25 -4.22 5.78 12.14
C LEU A 25 -3.08 5.12 11.33
N PHE A 26 -2.63 3.94 11.76
CA PHE A 26 -1.61 3.16 11.05
C PHE A 26 -2.05 2.83 9.60
N ASN A 27 -3.31 2.45 9.39
CA ASN A 27 -3.84 2.18 8.05
C ASN A 27 -3.91 3.44 7.18
N VAL A 28 -4.26 4.61 7.73
CA VAL A 28 -4.27 5.88 6.97
C VAL A 28 -2.87 6.26 6.52
N ASP A 29 -1.87 6.16 7.40
CA ASP A 29 -0.48 6.45 7.08
C ASP A 29 0.10 5.45 6.09
N CYS A 30 -0.22 4.16 6.27
CA CYS A 30 0.09 3.10 5.31
C CYS A 30 -0.49 3.40 3.93
N ASN A 31 -1.77 3.76 3.84
CA ASN A 31 -2.41 4.06 2.57
C ASN A 31 -1.78 5.29 1.89
N ARG A 32 -1.43 6.32 2.65
CA ARG A 32 -0.73 7.51 2.13
C ARG A 32 0.66 7.14 1.60
N ALA A 33 1.44 6.39 2.37
CA ALA A 33 2.77 5.92 1.94
C ALA A 33 2.68 5.04 0.69
N MET A 34 1.73 4.12 0.65
CA MET A 34 1.48 3.26 -0.50
C MET A 34 1.17 4.06 -1.77
N ARG A 35 0.27 5.05 -1.71
CA ARG A 35 -0.07 5.90 -2.86
C ARG A 35 1.15 6.64 -3.41
N LYS A 36 2.01 7.17 -2.52
CA LYS A 36 3.25 7.84 -2.92
C LYS A 36 4.18 6.89 -3.69
N ILE A 37 4.32 5.66 -3.20
CA ILE A 37 5.12 4.62 -3.87
C ILE A 37 4.52 4.24 -5.23
N VAL A 38 3.19 4.15 -5.35
CA VAL A 38 2.54 3.88 -6.65
C VAL A 38 2.94 4.94 -7.67
N GLY A 39 2.82 6.22 -7.34
CA GLY A 39 3.22 7.30 -8.24
C GLY A 39 4.67 7.17 -8.70
N VAL A 40 5.61 7.03 -7.75
CA VAL A 40 7.04 6.88 -8.05
C VAL A 40 7.31 5.66 -8.95
N CYS A 41 6.69 4.51 -8.67
CA CYS A 41 6.93 3.30 -9.44
C CYS A 41 6.38 3.37 -10.87
N TYR A 42 5.22 4.00 -11.05
CA TYR A 42 4.62 4.17 -12.38
C TYR A 42 5.36 5.24 -13.20
N ASP A 43 5.80 6.33 -12.57
CA ASP A 43 6.63 7.35 -13.23
C ASP A 43 7.98 6.78 -13.66
N TRP A 44 8.64 6.04 -12.77
CA TRP A 44 9.90 5.35 -13.07
C TRP A 44 9.75 4.34 -14.21
N ALA A 45 8.67 3.55 -14.20
CA ALA A 45 8.41 2.55 -15.24
C ALA A 45 8.10 3.20 -16.59
N ALA A 46 7.31 4.28 -16.59
CA ALA A 46 7.00 5.07 -17.78
C ALA A 46 8.28 5.68 -18.38
N GLY A 47 9.14 6.28 -17.55
CA GLY A 47 10.44 6.81 -17.99
C GLY A 47 11.36 5.71 -18.54
N SER A 48 11.47 4.59 -17.83
CA SER A 48 12.31 3.45 -18.21
C SER A 48 11.89 2.80 -19.54
N GLN A 49 10.59 2.78 -19.83
CA GLN A 49 10.04 2.24 -21.08
C GLN A 49 9.81 3.31 -22.15
N ARG A 50 10.28 4.55 -21.92
CA ARG A 50 10.08 5.71 -22.81
C ARG A 50 8.62 5.90 -23.23
N CYS A 51 7.69 5.60 -22.32
CA CYS A 51 6.27 5.83 -22.54
C CYS A 51 6.03 7.34 -22.65
N LYS A 52 5.27 7.77 -23.65
CA LYS A 52 4.86 9.18 -23.82
C LYS A 52 3.82 9.54 -22.76
N VAL A 53 4.28 9.79 -21.53
CA VAL A 53 3.45 10.24 -20.42
C VAL A 53 3.72 11.72 -20.17
N PRO A 54 2.69 12.58 -20.13
CA PRO A 54 2.87 14.00 -19.78
C PRO A 54 3.47 14.13 -18.38
N LYS A 55 4.43 15.05 -18.20
CA LYS A 55 4.99 15.34 -16.87
C LYS A 55 3.87 15.83 -15.94
N ASN A 56 3.95 15.48 -14.66
CA ASN A 56 2.94 15.79 -13.62
C ASN A 56 1.55 15.18 -13.87
N SER A 57 1.46 14.13 -14.70
CA SER A 57 0.22 13.38 -14.85
C SER A 57 -0.17 12.73 -13.52
N ALA A 58 -1.47 12.70 -13.24
CA ALA A 58 -1.98 11.97 -12.10
C ALA A 58 -1.70 10.46 -12.24
N VAL A 59 -1.51 9.77 -11.10
CA VAL A 59 -1.07 8.37 -11.05
C VAL A 59 -1.99 7.43 -11.84
N ASP A 60 -3.28 7.72 -11.86
CA ASP A 60 -4.30 7.01 -12.66
C ASP A 60 -4.06 7.15 -14.17
N VAL A 61 -3.69 8.36 -14.62
CA VAL A 61 -3.32 8.63 -16.02
C VAL A 61 -2.05 7.88 -16.39
N VAL A 62 -1.01 7.96 -15.55
CA VAL A 62 0.26 7.22 -15.77
C VAL A 62 -0.02 5.72 -15.82
N THR A 63 -0.83 5.20 -14.91
CA THR A 63 -1.21 3.77 -14.86
C THR A 63 -1.91 3.33 -16.14
N LYS A 64 -2.86 4.13 -16.63
CA LYS A 64 -3.62 3.82 -17.85
C LYS A 64 -2.73 3.83 -19.10
N LEU A 65 -1.81 4.78 -19.21
CA LEU A 65 -0.85 4.84 -20.32
C LEU A 65 0.17 3.70 -20.23
N CYS A 66 0.63 3.39 -19.03
CA CYS A 66 1.58 2.30 -18.76
C CYS A 66 1.00 0.92 -19.15
N LYS A 67 -0.31 0.69 -18.99
CA LYS A 67 -1.00 -0.52 -19.48
C LYS A 67 -0.91 -0.71 -21.01
N LYS A 68 -0.85 0.38 -21.76
CA LYS A 68 -0.75 0.37 -23.23
C LYS A 68 0.71 0.37 -23.71
N CYS A 69 1.67 0.56 -22.80
CA CYS A 69 3.07 0.76 -23.12
C CYS A 69 3.87 -0.49 -22.76
N GLY A 70 3.84 -1.49 -23.65
CA GLY A 70 4.69 -2.69 -23.59
C GLY A 70 4.91 -3.26 -22.18
N ASN A 71 6.17 -3.27 -21.73
CA ASN A 71 6.56 -3.82 -20.43
C ASN A 71 6.42 -2.84 -19.25
N CYS A 72 5.88 -1.63 -19.46
CA CYS A 72 5.78 -0.61 -18.41
C CYS A 72 5.06 -1.14 -17.18
N GLN A 73 3.93 -1.81 -17.35
CA GLN A 73 3.18 -2.35 -16.23
C GLN A 73 3.99 -3.38 -15.44
N ARG A 74 4.76 -4.24 -16.12
CA ARG A 74 5.64 -5.23 -15.47
C ARG A 74 6.76 -4.55 -14.67
N TYR A 75 7.35 -3.47 -15.19
CA TYR A 75 8.37 -2.69 -14.49
C TYR A 75 7.79 -1.96 -13.27
N ALA A 76 6.63 -1.33 -13.41
CA ALA A 76 5.93 -0.67 -12.30
C ALA A 76 5.63 -1.69 -11.19
N HIS A 77 5.08 -2.84 -11.55
CA HIS A 77 4.80 -3.93 -10.62
C HIS A 77 6.06 -4.47 -9.93
N LYS A 78 7.21 -4.54 -10.64
CA LYS A 78 8.48 -4.96 -10.04
C LYS A 78 8.98 -3.96 -9.00
N CYS A 79 8.84 -2.67 -9.29
CA CYS A 79 9.12 -1.60 -8.33
C CYS A 79 8.19 -1.68 -7.12
N LEU A 80 6.88 -1.89 -7.35
CA LEU A 80 5.88 -2.03 -6.28
C LEU A 80 6.19 -3.22 -5.37
N TYR A 81 6.48 -4.39 -5.95
CA TYR A 81 6.86 -5.59 -5.20
C TYR A 81 8.04 -5.33 -4.27
N LYS A 82 9.11 -4.70 -4.79
CA LYS A 82 10.29 -4.37 -3.99
C LYS A 82 9.96 -3.40 -2.86
N ASN A 83 9.32 -2.28 -3.17
CA ASN A 83 9.07 -1.24 -2.17
C ASN A 83 8.10 -1.72 -1.07
N TYR A 84 7.03 -2.42 -1.44
CA TYR A 84 6.05 -2.93 -0.47
C TYR A 84 6.58 -4.08 0.39
N SER A 85 7.64 -4.76 -0.04
CA SER A 85 8.31 -5.77 0.76
C SER A 85 9.27 -5.18 1.80
N LEU A 86 9.53 -3.86 1.76
CA LEU A 86 10.42 -3.17 2.69
C LEU A 86 9.68 -2.47 3.82
N SER A 87 10.36 -2.30 4.96
CA SER A 87 9.87 -1.53 6.12
C SER A 87 9.82 -0.03 5.80
N PRO A 88 8.80 0.72 6.27
CA PRO A 88 7.69 0.28 7.13
C PRO A 88 6.50 -0.30 6.36
N THR A 89 6.48 -0.22 5.03
CA THR A 89 5.32 -0.63 4.22
C THR A 89 5.00 -2.12 4.27
N ASN A 90 5.97 -2.97 4.58
CA ASN A 90 5.76 -4.40 4.77
C ASN A 90 4.89 -4.75 5.98
N GLN A 91 4.64 -3.79 6.88
CA GLN A 91 3.71 -3.92 8.01
C GLN A 91 2.27 -3.57 7.61
N CYS A 92 2.06 -2.93 6.45
CA CYS A 92 0.75 -2.59 5.92
C CYS A 92 0.07 -3.84 5.33
N SER A 93 -1.10 -4.22 5.84
CA SER A 93 -1.86 -5.37 5.35
C SER A 93 -2.18 -5.30 3.85
N ALA A 94 -2.53 -4.10 3.36
CA ALA A 94 -2.79 -3.87 1.94
C ALA A 94 -1.54 -4.06 1.06
N ALA A 95 -0.37 -3.59 1.53
CA ALA A 95 0.90 -3.77 0.83
C ALA A 95 1.28 -5.25 0.77
N GLN A 96 1.12 -5.99 1.88
CA GLN A 96 1.35 -7.42 1.94
C GLN A 96 0.46 -8.20 0.96
N GLN A 97 -0.84 -7.87 0.89
CA GLN A 97 -1.76 -8.48 -0.06
C GLN A 97 -1.33 -8.22 -1.51
N MET A 98 -0.91 -6.99 -1.80
CA MET A 98 -0.44 -6.63 -3.14
C MET A 98 0.86 -7.36 -3.51
N VAL A 99 1.83 -7.46 -2.59
CA VAL A 99 3.05 -8.28 -2.78
C VAL A 99 2.69 -9.73 -3.11
N ARG A 100 1.75 -10.34 -2.36
CA ARG A 100 1.30 -11.72 -2.63
C ARG A 100 0.62 -11.86 -4.00
N GLN A 101 -0.17 -10.88 -4.43
CA GLN A 101 -0.78 -10.88 -5.76
C GLN A 101 0.26 -10.73 -6.86
N LEU A 102 1.19 -9.78 -6.73
CA LEU A 102 2.29 -9.56 -7.67
C LEU A 102 3.16 -10.82 -7.80
N LYS A 103 3.48 -11.46 -6.67
CA LYS A 103 4.20 -12.73 -6.62
C LYS A 103 3.53 -13.81 -7.47
N ARG A 104 2.21 -13.96 -7.31
CA ARG A 104 1.41 -14.93 -8.10
C ARG A 104 1.35 -14.60 -9.59
N MET A 105 1.19 -13.32 -9.96
CA MET A 105 1.07 -12.92 -11.37
C MET A 105 2.37 -13.06 -12.15
N TYR A 106 3.52 -12.84 -11.52
CA TYR A 106 4.81 -12.79 -12.20
C TYR A 106 5.78 -13.91 -11.82
N ASN A 107 5.37 -14.79 -10.91
CA ASN A 107 6.19 -15.87 -10.34
C ASN A 107 7.53 -15.35 -9.78
N TRP A 108 7.46 -14.27 -8.98
CA TRP A 108 8.60 -13.69 -8.25
C TRP A 108 8.82 -14.34 -6.88
#